data_AF-A0A7W8QB51-F1
#
_entry.id   AF-A0A7W8QB51-F1
#
_cell.length_a   1.000
_cell.length_b   1.000
_cell.length_c   1.000
_cell.angle_alpha   90.00
_cell.angle_beta   90.00
_cell.angle_gamma   90.00
#
_symmetry.space_group_name_H-M   'P 1'
#
loop_
_entity.id
_entity.type
_entity.pdbx_description
1 polymer ?
#
loop_
_entity_poly.entity_id
_entity_poly.type
_entity_poly.pdbx_seq_one_letter_code
_entity_poly.pdbx_strand_id
1 'polypeptide(L)'
;MPDKGPIPTGKYWIVARPAGGVGSRALAWIKDAFSAYDGSPTDHSEWFALYRDDGVIDDWTWVNGVKRGQFRLHPAGGRGISLGCITLPSRTDFLRIRNSLLHTMTIPAGNSGLRAYGTIEVITYGNTCP
;
A
#
# COMPACT_ATOMS: atom_id res chain seq x y z
N MET A 1 11.54 1.12 15.08
CA MET A 1 11.07 -0.23 14.67
C MET A 1 10.52 -0.14 13.26
N PRO A 2 10.78 -1.11 12.37
CA PRO A 2 10.42 -1.03 10.95
C PRO A 2 8.92 -0.78 10.68
N ASP A 3 8.04 -1.41 11.45
CA ASP A 3 6.58 -1.40 11.22
C ASP A 3 5.81 -0.45 12.17
N LYS A 4 6.51 0.45 12.86
CA LYS A 4 5.87 1.42 13.77
C LYS A 4 5.82 2.80 13.15
N GLY A 5 4.68 3.47 13.36
CA GLY A 5 4.43 4.84 12.94
C GLY A 5 3.73 4.94 11.58
N PRO A 6 3.21 6.13 11.24
CA PRO A 6 2.49 6.37 10.00
C PRO A 6 3.37 6.09 8.77
N ILE A 7 2.75 5.99 7.60
CA ILE A 7 3.49 6.05 6.34
C ILE A 7 4.39 7.31 6.35
N PRO A 8 5.66 7.22 5.92
CA PRO A 8 6.52 8.40 5.86
C PRO A 8 5.93 9.50 4.98
N THR A 9 6.29 10.76 5.23
CA THR A 9 5.89 11.87 4.36
C THR A 9 6.51 11.76 2.98
N GLY A 10 5.79 12.30 2.01
CA GLY A 10 6.23 12.41 0.63
C GLY A 10 5.17 11.94 -0.34
N LYS A 11 5.58 11.90 -1.60
CA LYS A 11 4.75 11.47 -2.71
C LYS A 11 4.91 9.97 -2.94
N TYR A 12 3.80 9.30 -3.24
CA TYR A 12 3.72 7.87 -3.48
C TYR A 12 3.00 7.61 -4.80
N TRP A 13 3.53 6.71 -5.61
CA TRP A 13 2.88 6.17 -6.80
C TRP A 13 1.88 5.08 -6.39
N ILE A 14 0.66 5.18 -6.91
CA ILE A 14 -0.37 4.15 -6.76
C ILE A 14 -0.19 3.15 -7.89
N VAL A 15 0.41 2.00 -7.61
CA VAL A 15 0.66 0.97 -8.62
C VAL A 15 -0.18 -0.27 -8.36
N ALA A 16 -0.44 -1.04 -9.43
CA ALA A 16 -1.00 -2.37 -9.27
C ALA A 16 -0.09 -3.17 -8.34
N ARG A 17 -0.66 -3.89 -7.38
CA ARG A 17 0.13 -4.78 -6.54
C ARG A 17 0.84 -5.78 -7.48
N PRO A 18 2.18 -5.90 -7.46
CA PRO A 18 2.83 -6.95 -8.20
C PRO A 18 2.37 -8.27 -7.59
N ALA A 19 1.49 -8.99 -8.29
CA ALA A 19 1.41 -10.43 -8.11
C ALA A 19 2.70 -10.96 -8.72
N GLY A 20 3.78 -11.06 -7.94
CA GLY A 20 5.05 -11.56 -8.46
C GLY A 20 4.91 -12.97 -9.06
N GLY A 21 6.02 -13.54 -9.52
CA GLY A 21 6.05 -14.91 -10.05
C GLY A 21 5.40 -15.94 -9.12
N VAL A 22 5.07 -17.11 -9.66
CA VAL A 22 4.21 -18.17 -9.07
C VAL A 22 4.47 -18.46 -7.58
N GLY A 23 5.73 -18.44 -7.12
CA GLY A 23 6.10 -18.63 -5.71
C GLY A 23 5.69 -17.51 -4.75
N SER A 24 5.66 -16.25 -5.21
CA SER A 24 5.18 -15.10 -4.41
C SER A 24 3.64 -15.06 -4.31
N ARG A 25 2.94 -15.65 -5.29
CA ARG A 25 1.49 -15.87 -5.23
C ARG A 25 1.15 -16.88 -4.13
N ALA A 26 1.95 -17.93 -3.95
CA ALA A 26 1.78 -18.91 -2.87
C ALA A 26 2.02 -18.29 -1.48
N LEU A 27 3.03 -17.41 -1.34
CA LEU A 27 3.29 -16.69 -0.09
C LEU A 27 2.22 -15.64 0.24
N ALA A 28 1.67 -14.98 -0.78
CA ALA A 28 0.48 -14.13 -0.63
C ALA A 28 -0.73 -14.96 -0.18
N TRP A 29 -0.97 -16.11 -0.80
CA TRP A 29 -2.08 -17.02 -0.47
C TRP A 29 -1.96 -17.61 0.95
N ILE A 30 -0.74 -17.93 1.40
CA ILE A 30 -0.50 -18.39 2.78
C ILE A 30 -0.81 -17.26 3.79
N LYS A 31 -0.42 -16.01 3.50
CA LYS A 31 -0.79 -14.86 4.35
C LYS A 31 -2.29 -14.55 4.30
N ASP A 32 -2.94 -14.77 3.15
CA ASP A 32 -4.40 -14.66 2.98
C ASP A 32 -5.12 -15.71 3.86
N ALA A 33 -4.61 -16.94 3.92
CA ALA A 33 -5.14 -18.01 4.76
C ALA A 33 -4.99 -17.76 6.27
N PHE A 34 -3.89 -17.12 6.70
CA PHE A 34 -3.73 -16.73 8.10
C PHE A 34 -4.65 -15.57 8.53
N SER A 35 -5.08 -14.71 7.59
CA SER A 35 -5.99 -13.58 7.85
C SER A 35 -7.46 -14.02 8.01
N ALA A 36 -7.81 -15.22 7.54
CA ALA A 36 -9.16 -15.79 7.68
C ALA A 36 -9.54 -16.18 9.13
N TYR A 37 -8.57 -16.23 10.05
CA TYR A 37 -8.80 -16.53 11.47
C TYR A 37 -9.37 -15.36 12.29
N ASP A 38 -9.42 -14.13 11.74
CA ASP A 38 -9.74 -12.90 12.48
C ASP A 38 -11.01 -12.16 12.02
N GLY A 39 -11.93 -12.84 11.33
CA GLY A 39 -13.34 -12.44 11.29
C GLY A 39 -13.84 -11.64 10.09
N SER A 40 -13.03 -11.38 9.06
CA SER A 40 -13.53 -10.95 7.73
C SER A 40 -12.44 -11.14 6.66
N PRO A 41 -12.63 -11.99 5.63
CA PRO A 41 -11.67 -12.13 4.55
C PRO A 41 -11.55 -10.81 3.79
N THR A 42 -10.39 -10.16 3.85
CA THR A 42 -10.05 -9.05 2.95
C THR A 42 -9.39 -9.62 1.70
N ASP A 43 -9.97 -9.37 0.53
CA ASP A 43 -9.36 -9.77 -0.73
C ASP A 43 -8.15 -8.87 -1.03
N HIS A 44 -6.95 -9.38 -0.76
CA HIS A 44 -5.69 -8.66 -0.97
C HIS A 44 -5.36 -8.45 -2.46
N SER A 45 -6.12 -9.05 -3.39
CA SER A 45 -6.02 -8.76 -4.82
C SER A 45 -6.61 -7.38 -5.17
N GLU A 46 -7.47 -6.83 -4.31
CA GLU A 46 -8.08 -5.51 -4.53
C GLU A 46 -7.13 -4.35 -4.18
N TRP A 47 -6.05 -4.62 -3.44
CA TRP A 47 -5.18 -3.61 -2.85
C TRP A 47 -4.21 -3.00 -3.86
N PHE A 48 -3.88 -1.73 -3.67
CA PHE A 48 -2.79 -1.08 -4.41
C PHE A 48 -1.52 -1.04 -3.59
N ALA A 49 -0.37 -1.09 -4.25
CA ALA A 49 0.91 -0.81 -3.64
C ALA A 49 1.21 0.70 -3.73
N LEU A 50 1.87 1.23 -2.69
CA LEU A 50 2.29 2.61 -2.58
C LEU A 50 3.81 2.67 -2.59
N TYR A 51 4.39 3.06 -3.74
CA TYR A 51 5.84 3.15 -3.91
C TYR A 51 6.29 4.59 -3.77
N ARG A 52 7.23 4.85 -2.88
CA ARG A 52 7.67 6.22 -2.60
C ARG A 52 8.41 6.80 -3.81
N ASP A 53 8.20 8.07 -4.07
CA ASP A 53 8.94 8.84 -5.07
C ASP A 53 10.25 9.35 -4.45
N ASP A 54 11.18 8.44 -4.13
CA ASP A 54 12.47 8.74 -3.47
C ASP A 54 13.70 8.49 -4.37
N GLY A 55 13.46 8.38 -5.68
CA GLY A 55 14.48 8.09 -6.70
C GLY A 55 14.61 6.61 -7.03
N VAL A 56 14.13 5.71 -6.17
CA VAL A 56 14.06 4.26 -6.43
C VAL A 56 12.62 3.79 -6.23
N ILE A 57 11.90 3.57 -7.33
CA ILE A 57 10.47 3.24 -7.27
C ILE A 57 10.29 1.73 -7.02
N ASP A 58 10.27 1.33 -5.74
CA ASP A 58 10.06 -0.04 -5.32
C ASP A 58 9.21 -0.17 -4.03
N ASP A 59 9.10 -1.40 -3.50
CA ASP A 59 8.22 -1.73 -2.35
C ASP A 59 8.85 -1.43 -0.98
N TRP A 60 9.99 -0.72 -0.92
CA TRP A 60 10.61 -0.29 0.32
C TRP A 60 11.21 1.11 0.20
N THR A 61 11.59 1.69 1.33
CA THR A 61 12.25 2.99 1.43
C THR A 61 13.08 3.03 2.71
N TRP A 62 14.07 3.92 2.76
CA TRP A 62 14.82 4.21 3.99
C TRP A 62 14.36 5.52 4.60
N VAL A 63 14.07 5.48 5.90
CA VAL A 63 13.74 6.66 6.70
C VAL A 63 14.62 6.65 7.93
N ASN A 64 15.51 7.64 8.05
CA ASN A 64 16.44 7.78 9.18
C ASN A 64 17.22 6.48 9.48
N GLY A 65 17.72 5.80 8.45
CA GLY A 65 18.46 4.54 8.59
C GLY A 65 17.60 3.30 8.88
N VAL A 66 16.27 3.43 8.90
CA VAL A 66 15.34 2.31 9.07
C VAL A 66 14.68 1.97 7.74
N LYS A 67 14.83 0.71 7.30
CA LYS A 67 14.09 0.18 6.15
C LYS A 67 12.61 0.02 6.51
N ARG A 68 11.73 0.62 5.72
CA ARG A 68 10.27 0.48 5.81
C ARG A 68 9.72 0.16 4.44
N GLY A 69 8.49 -0.31 4.33
CA GLY A 69 7.95 -0.66 3.02
C GLY A 69 6.65 -1.43 3.11
N GLN A 70 6.33 -2.11 2.00
CA GLN A 70 5.11 -2.88 1.83
C GLN A 70 3.84 -2.06 2.08
N PHE A 71 3.90 -0.75 1.84
CA PHE A 71 2.80 0.17 2.06
C PHE A 71 1.69 -0.08 1.05
N ARG A 72 0.44 -0.09 1.53
CA ARG A 72 -0.75 -0.38 0.72
C ARG A 72 -1.80 0.70 0.88
N LEU A 73 -2.62 0.83 -0.16
CA LEU A 73 -3.95 1.44 -0.07
C LEU A 73 -4.97 0.30 -0.04
N HIS A 74 -5.70 0.16 1.07
CA HIS A 74 -6.61 -0.97 1.29
C HIS A 74 -7.77 -0.63 2.23
N PRO A 75 -8.87 -1.39 2.23
CA PRO A 75 -9.92 -1.23 3.23
C PRO A 75 -9.46 -1.83 4.57
N ALA A 76 -10.03 -1.35 5.67
CA ALA A 76 -9.85 -1.96 6.98
C ALA A 76 -10.32 -3.42 6.94
N GLY A 77 -9.46 -4.34 7.39
CA GLY A 77 -9.84 -5.71 7.73
C GLY A 77 -10.33 -5.81 9.18
N GLY A 78 -10.61 -7.03 9.66
CA GLY A 78 -11.22 -7.26 10.98
C GLY A 78 -10.53 -6.57 12.17
N ARG A 79 -9.19 -6.44 12.14
CA ARG A 79 -8.42 -5.79 13.22
C ARG A 79 -8.08 -4.31 13.00
N GLY A 80 -8.37 -3.74 11.83
CA GLY A 80 -8.12 -2.31 11.53
C GLY A 80 -6.65 -1.85 11.63
N ILE A 81 -5.68 -2.77 11.61
CA ILE A 81 -4.25 -2.45 11.78
C ILE A 81 -3.69 -1.97 10.44
N SER A 82 -3.11 -0.76 10.39
CA SER A 82 -2.50 -0.22 9.17
C SER A 82 -1.01 -0.52 9.03
N LEU A 83 -0.24 -0.69 10.13
CA LEU A 83 1.24 -0.85 10.12
C LEU A 83 1.97 0.18 9.21
N GLY A 84 1.39 1.37 9.02
CA GLY A 84 1.89 2.39 8.10
C GLY A 84 1.29 2.34 6.69
N CYS A 85 0.27 1.53 6.42
CA CYS A 85 -0.55 1.61 5.21
C CYS A 85 -1.54 2.77 5.28
N ILE A 86 -2.10 3.15 4.13
CA ILE A 86 -3.26 4.04 4.05
C ILE A 86 -4.50 3.14 4.04
N THR A 87 -5.23 3.14 5.15
CA THR A 87 -6.36 2.24 5.36
C THR A 87 -7.67 3.01 5.39
N LEU A 88 -8.63 2.61 4.56
CA LEU A 88 -9.98 3.19 4.56
C LEU A 88 -10.89 2.40 5.49
N PRO A 89 -11.57 3.05 6.46
CA PRO A 89 -12.42 2.34 7.42
C PRO A 89 -13.62 1.67 6.74
N SER A 90 -14.15 2.27 5.68
CA SER A 90 -15.29 1.78 4.92
C SER A 90 -14.82 1.04 3.67
N ARG A 91 -15.18 -0.25 3.55
CA ARG A 91 -14.92 -1.03 2.33
C ARG A 91 -15.64 -0.43 1.12
N THR A 92 -16.84 0.10 1.30
CA THR A 92 -17.60 0.73 0.21
C THR A 92 -16.87 1.96 -0.33
N ASP A 93 -16.30 2.79 0.53
CA ASP A 93 -15.54 3.98 0.11
C ASP A 93 -14.22 3.60 -0.55
N PHE A 94 -13.56 2.56 -0.03
CA PHE A 94 -12.41 1.96 -0.70
C PHE A 94 -12.76 1.50 -2.12
N LEU A 95 -13.87 0.78 -2.31
CA LEU A 95 -14.29 0.30 -3.62
C LEU A 95 -14.61 1.45 -4.58
N ARG A 96 -15.18 2.55 -4.09
CA ARG A 96 -15.40 3.76 -4.90
C ARG A 96 -14.08 4.32 -5.43
N ILE A 97 -13.11 4.56 -4.55
CA ILE A 97 -11.78 5.07 -4.93
C ILE A 97 -11.06 4.08 -5.85
N ARG A 98 -11.08 2.78 -5.53
CA ARG A 98 -10.49 1.73 -6.36
C ARG A 98 -11.05 1.74 -7.77
N ASN A 99 -12.37 1.79 -7.90
CA ASN A 99 -13.01 1.83 -9.22
C ASN A 99 -12.61 3.08 -9.99
N SER A 100 -12.57 4.26 -9.35
CA SER A 100 -12.09 5.48 -10.01
C SER A 100 -10.64 5.38 -10.48
N LEU A 101 -9.75 4.80 -9.66
CA LEU A 101 -8.35 4.59 -10.03
C LEU A 101 -8.20 3.62 -11.20
N LEU A 102 -8.92 2.49 -11.19
CA LEU A 102 -8.85 1.49 -12.26
C LEU A 102 -9.38 1.99 -13.61
N HIS A 103 -10.29 2.96 -13.61
CA HIS A 103 -10.81 3.59 -14.83
C HIS A 103 -10.01 4.80 -15.30
N THR A 104 -8.90 5.13 -14.62
CA THR A 104 -8.00 6.22 -15.02
C THR A 104 -6.94 5.72 -15.99
N MET A 105 -6.55 6.56 -16.97
CA MET A 105 -5.39 6.26 -17.81
C MET A 105 -4.11 6.22 -16.97
N THR A 106 -3.36 5.12 -17.06
CA THR A 106 -2.15 4.98 -16.27
C THR A 106 -1.00 5.83 -16.80
N ILE A 107 -0.16 6.34 -15.89
CA ILE A 107 1.01 7.17 -16.18
C ILE A 107 2.31 6.42 -15.85
N PRO A 108 3.46 6.72 -16.49
CA PRO A 108 4.74 6.16 -16.10
C PRO A 108 5.10 6.56 -14.66
N ALA A 109 5.51 5.60 -13.83
CA ALA A 109 5.98 5.88 -12.47
C ALA A 109 7.48 6.19 -12.51
N GLY A 110 7.82 7.45 -12.78
CA GLY A 110 9.21 7.86 -13.00
C GLY A 110 9.88 7.03 -14.13
N ASN A 111 11.15 6.67 -13.94
CA ASN A 111 11.92 5.84 -14.88
C ASN A 111 11.90 4.34 -14.54
N SER A 112 10.95 3.89 -13.73
CA SER A 112 10.93 2.51 -13.19
C SER A 112 10.46 1.43 -14.17
N GLY A 113 9.86 1.84 -15.30
CA GLY A 113 9.16 0.93 -16.20
C GLY A 113 7.76 0.49 -15.70
N LEU A 114 7.36 0.89 -14.49
CA LEU A 114 6.02 0.64 -13.96
C LEU A 114 5.02 1.68 -14.45
N ARG A 115 3.75 1.29 -14.44
CA ARG A 115 2.62 2.21 -14.67
C ARG A 115 1.83 2.39 -13.38
N ALA A 116 1.50 3.64 -13.06
CA ALA A 116 0.72 4.04 -11.91
C ALA A 116 -0.67 4.53 -12.32
N TYR A 117 -1.65 4.29 -11.47
CA TYR A 117 -3.02 4.82 -11.59
C TYR A 117 -3.12 6.29 -11.15
N GLY A 118 -2.10 6.78 -10.46
CA GLY A 118 -2.04 8.14 -9.93
C GLY A 118 -1.00 8.24 -8.82
N THR A 119 -1.09 9.32 -8.04
CA THR A 119 -0.19 9.58 -6.91
C THR A 119 -0.96 10.01 -5.67
N ILE A 120 -0.43 9.69 -4.50
CA ILE A 120 -0.90 10.20 -3.20
C ILE A 120 0.24 11.01 -2.58
N GLU A 121 -0.07 12.20 -2.08
CA GLU A 121 0.86 12.99 -1.29
C GLU A 121 0.53 12.84 0.20
N VAL A 122 1.50 12.42 0.99
CA VAL A 122 1.40 12.29 2.44
C VAL A 122 2.11 13.49 3.07
N ILE A 123 1.32 14.32 3.74
CA ILE A 123 1.79 15.47 4.51
C ILE A 123 1.53 15.24 6.01
N THR A 124 2.48 15.59 6.86
CA THR A 124 2.32 15.56 8.32
C THR A 124 2.54 16.95 8.88
N TYR A 125 1.64 17.37 9.77
CA TYR A 125 1.79 18.61 10.52
C TYR A 125 2.36 18.28 11.91
N GLY A 126 3.68 18.42 12.06
CA GLY A 126 4.42 18.11 13.29
C GLY A 126 5.14 16.75 13.28
N ASN A 127 6.31 16.69 13.93
CA ASN A 127 7.19 15.50 13.97
C ASN A 127 7.00 14.63 15.23
N THR A 128 5.95 14.87 16.02
CA THR A 128 5.74 14.20 17.31
C THR A 128 4.56 13.25 17.24
N CYS A 129 4.85 11.95 17.26
CA CYS A 129 3.91 11.00 17.86
C CYS A 129 3.98 11.17 19.39
N PRO A 130 2.84 11.24 20.12
CA PRO A 130 2.81 11.05 21.57
C PRO A 130 3.32 9.66 21.96
#